data_AF-A0A7G8EXB6-F1
#
_entry.id   AF-A0A7G8EXB6-F1
#
_cell.length_a   1.000
_cell.length_b   1.000
_cell.length_c   1.000
_cell.angle_alpha   90.00
_cell.angle_beta   90.00
_cell.angle_gamma   90.00
#
_symmetry.space_group_name_H-M   'P 1'
#
loop_
_entity.id
_entity.type
_entity.pdbx_description
1 polymer ?
#
loop_
_entity_poly.entity_id
_entity_poly.type
_entity_poly.pdbx_seq_one_letter_code
_entity_poly.pdbx_strand_id
1 'polypeptide(L)'
;MLHRVTKQIRPLTQPAPQLLGIGALSLGLMLCMGQSLQAERSIEREQQQRTVAQALNPHRSTATSTGPSDAAYAITPERRALLNTIRYAEGTWKEGKDLGYRILYGGGQFQDLSRHPDRVVVKRYASAAAGAYQFLPGTWRDVSRNLDLPSFAPEHQDQAALHLVKKRGALQEVDRNGLTKTAMNSLAPEWASFPTHAGHSAYGQPVKTHAELLAFYNDNLNQLRQGA
;
A
#
# COMPACT_ATOMS: atom_id res chain seq x y z
N MET A 1 44.78 -8.28 32.15
CA MET A 1 44.26 -9.51 32.79
C MET A 1 43.76 -10.44 31.69
N LEU A 2 44.39 -11.61 31.56
CA LEU A 2 44.09 -12.67 30.59
C LEU A 2 42.73 -13.33 30.92
N HIS A 3 42.02 -13.85 29.91
CA HIS A 3 41.75 -15.30 29.71
C HIS A 3 40.78 -15.55 28.54
N ARG A 4 41.26 -16.34 27.56
CA ARG A 4 40.47 -17.15 26.62
C ARG A 4 39.88 -18.36 27.36
N VAL A 5 38.67 -18.81 27.02
CA VAL A 5 38.32 -20.26 27.00
C VAL A 5 37.34 -20.54 25.86
N THR A 6 37.55 -21.70 25.22
CA THR A 6 36.97 -22.28 24.01
C THR A 6 36.02 -23.46 24.27
N LYS A 7 35.14 -23.73 23.28
CA LYS A 7 34.67 -25.05 22.74
C LYS A 7 33.66 -25.95 23.49
N GLN A 8 32.63 -26.41 22.73
CA GLN A 8 32.24 -27.81 22.36
C GLN A 8 30.78 -27.79 21.82
N ILE A 9 30.39 -28.10 20.56
CA ILE A 9 30.31 -29.32 19.70
C ILE A 9 29.53 -30.52 20.29
N ARG A 10 28.35 -30.85 19.72
CA ARG A 10 28.07 -32.10 18.92
C ARG A 10 26.62 -32.19 18.38
N PRO A 11 26.40 -32.83 17.20
CA PRO A 11 25.10 -33.06 16.57
C PRO A 11 24.59 -34.51 16.76
N LEU A 12 23.32 -34.77 16.41
CA LEU A 12 22.74 -36.11 16.23
C LEU A 12 21.97 -36.22 14.91
N THR A 13 21.92 -37.45 14.37
CA THR A 13 21.84 -37.79 12.94
C THR A 13 20.67 -38.78 12.68
N GLN A 14 19.84 -38.51 11.65
CA GLN A 14 19.13 -39.43 10.70
C GLN A 14 18.13 -40.52 11.18
N PRO A 15 17.38 -41.27 10.30
CA PRO A 15 16.81 -41.02 8.94
C PRO A 15 15.31 -41.47 8.76
N ALA A 16 14.74 -41.31 7.56
CA ALA A 16 13.52 -41.98 6.99
C ALA A 16 13.94 -43.18 6.08
N PRO A 17 13.11 -44.00 5.34
CA PRO A 17 11.67 -43.88 4.95
C PRO A 17 10.81 -45.21 4.80
N GLN A 18 9.53 -45.03 4.40
CA GLN A 18 8.62 -45.81 3.49
C GLN A 18 8.37 -47.34 3.61
N LEU A 19 7.09 -47.76 3.50
CA LEU A 19 6.66 -48.86 2.60
C LEU A 19 5.16 -48.79 2.21
N LEU A 20 4.90 -49.04 0.92
CA LEU A 20 3.63 -49.15 0.19
C LEU A 20 3.09 -50.59 0.23
N GLY A 21 1.77 -50.80 0.08
CA GLY A 21 1.21 -52.14 -0.19
C GLY A 21 -0.28 -52.12 -0.54
N ILE A 22 -0.57 -52.29 -1.82
CA ILE A 22 -1.89 -52.28 -2.48
C ILE A 22 -2.38 -53.72 -2.63
N GLY A 23 -3.70 -53.98 -2.53
CA GLY A 23 -4.28 -55.25 -2.94
C GLY A 23 -5.79 -55.28 -2.85
N ALA A 24 -6.46 -55.16 -4.00
CA ALA A 24 -7.91 -55.08 -4.17
C ALA A 24 -8.53 -56.41 -4.65
N LEU A 25 -9.88 -56.43 -4.66
CA LEU A 25 -10.81 -57.20 -5.50
C LEU A 25 -11.47 -58.48 -4.94
N SER A 26 -12.61 -58.25 -4.27
CA SER A 26 -13.99 -58.68 -4.61
C SER A 26 -14.26 -59.94 -5.45
N LEU A 27 -15.23 -60.76 -4.99
CA LEU A 27 -16.45 -61.12 -5.76
C LEU A 27 -17.48 -61.86 -4.87
N GLY A 28 -18.77 -61.51 -4.97
CA GLY A 28 -19.84 -62.27 -4.29
C GLY A 28 -21.20 -61.58 -4.31
N LEU A 29 -21.97 -61.84 -5.35
CA LEU A 29 -23.25 -61.25 -5.75
C LEU A 29 -24.47 -61.84 -5.00
N MET A 30 -25.37 -61.00 -4.47
CA MET A 30 -26.85 -61.10 -4.56
C MET A 30 -27.54 -60.36 -3.39
N LEU A 31 -28.34 -59.34 -3.70
CA LEU A 31 -29.80 -59.41 -3.60
C LEU A 31 -30.41 -58.10 -4.13
N CYS A 32 -31.30 -58.24 -5.11
CA CYS A 32 -32.12 -57.18 -5.66
C CYS A 32 -33.19 -56.71 -4.65
N MET A 33 -33.70 -55.50 -4.89
CA MET A 33 -34.73 -54.75 -4.14
C MET A 33 -34.18 -53.74 -3.12
N GLY A 34 -33.75 -52.58 -3.61
CA GLY A 34 -33.42 -51.43 -2.77
C GLY A 34 -32.68 -50.29 -3.48
N GLN A 35 -32.15 -50.53 -4.69
CA GLN A 35 -31.29 -49.56 -5.37
C GLN A 35 -32.02 -48.36 -5.98
N SER A 36 -33.32 -48.45 -6.33
CA SER A 36 -34.05 -47.29 -6.86
C SER A 36 -34.30 -46.23 -5.77
N LEU A 37 -34.77 -46.64 -4.59
CA LEU A 37 -35.01 -45.72 -3.47
C LEU A 37 -33.71 -45.14 -2.87
N GLN A 38 -32.60 -45.90 -2.89
CA GLN A 38 -31.30 -45.37 -2.46
C GLN A 38 -30.67 -44.46 -3.51
N ALA A 39 -30.85 -44.75 -4.81
CA ALA A 39 -30.39 -43.88 -5.89
C ALA A 39 -31.15 -42.55 -5.91
N GLU A 40 -32.49 -42.58 -5.79
CA GLU A 40 -33.31 -41.36 -5.73
C GLU A 40 -32.96 -40.50 -4.52
N ARG A 41 -32.81 -41.10 -3.33
CA ARG A 41 -32.33 -40.37 -2.13
C ARG A 41 -30.90 -39.84 -2.28
N SER A 42 -30.03 -40.51 -3.04
CA SER A 42 -28.68 -40.00 -3.32
C SER A 42 -28.71 -38.82 -4.30
N ILE A 43 -29.58 -38.85 -5.32
CA ILE A 43 -29.76 -37.76 -6.27
C ILE A 43 -30.37 -36.55 -5.58
N GLU A 44 -31.38 -36.75 -4.72
CA GLU A 44 -31.97 -35.69 -3.90
C GLU A 44 -30.95 -35.09 -2.92
N ARG A 45 -30.10 -35.91 -2.29
CA ARG A 45 -29.01 -35.42 -1.43
C ARG A 45 -27.97 -34.63 -2.21
N GLU A 46 -27.59 -35.07 -3.40
CA GLU A 46 -26.65 -34.34 -4.26
C GLU A 46 -27.25 -33.03 -4.77
N GLN A 47 -28.52 -33.02 -5.19
CA GLN A 47 -29.23 -31.81 -5.58
C GLN A 47 -29.35 -30.85 -4.41
N GLN A 48 -29.72 -31.33 -3.24
CA GLN A 48 -29.83 -30.51 -2.04
C GLN A 48 -28.47 -29.99 -1.57
N GLN A 49 -27.39 -30.77 -1.69
CA GLN A 49 -26.02 -30.29 -1.45
C GLN A 49 -25.60 -29.23 -2.47
N ARG A 50 -25.99 -29.35 -3.75
CA ARG A 50 -25.76 -28.31 -4.77
C ARG A 50 -26.57 -27.05 -4.50
N THR A 51 -27.83 -27.18 -4.09
CA THR A 51 -28.69 -26.05 -3.73
C THR A 51 -28.17 -25.32 -2.50
N VAL A 52 -27.72 -26.07 -1.47
CA VAL A 52 -27.09 -25.50 -0.28
C VAL A 52 -25.75 -24.85 -0.64
N ALA A 53 -24.92 -25.47 -1.48
CA ALA A 53 -23.67 -24.86 -1.96
C ALA A 53 -23.90 -23.60 -2.80
N GLN A 54 -24.98 -23.53 -3.58
CA GLN A 54 -25.40 -22.32 -4.31
C GLN A 54 -25.96 -21.24 -3.37
N ALA A 55 -26.73 -21.62 -2.35
CA ALA A 55 -27.30 -20.70 -1.37
C ALA A 55 -26.26 -20.14 -0.38
N LEU A 56 -25.21 -20.92 -0.08
CA LEU A 56 -24.05 -20.51 0.73
C LEU A 56 -23.02 -19.70 -0.06
N ASN A 57 -23.25 -19.44 -1.34
CA ASN A 57 -22.42 -18.56 -2.17
C ASN A 57 -23.14 -17.22 -2.37
N PRO A 58 -23.17 -16.33 -1.35
CA PRO A 58 -23.82 -15.03 -1.49
C PRO A 58 -23.05 -14.23 -2.54
N HIS A 59 -23.71 -13.98 -3.67
CA HIS A 59 -23.21 -13.15 -4.76
C HIS A 59 -21.88 -13.64 -5.36
N ARG A 60 -21.99 -14.52 -6.37
CA ARG A 60 -21.28 -14.25 -7.62
C ARG A 60 -21.86 -12.95 -8.19
N SER A 61 -21.45 -11.83 -7.59
CA SER A 61 -21.42 -10.56 -8.30
C SER A 61 -20.68 -10.90 -9.58
N THR A 62 -21.35 -10.71 -10.71
CA THR A 62 -20.66 -10.48 -11.97
C THR A 62 -19.49 -9.59 -11.64
N ALA A 63 -18.28 -10.14 -11.83
CA ALA A 63 -17.07 -9.37 -11.79
C ALA A 63 -17.21 -8.31 -12.88
N THR A 64 -17.79 -7.17 -12.53
CA THR A 64 -17.32 -5.92 -13.10
C THR A 64 -15.89 -5.86 -12.62
N SER A 65 -14.99 -6.28 -13.49
CA SER A 65 -13.60 -5.95 -13.39
C SER A 65 -13.51 -4.42 -13.38
N THR A 66 -13.61 -3.80 -12.22
CA THR A 66 -12.96 -2.51 -12.03
C THR A 66 -11.47 -2.85 -11.87
N GLY A 67 -10.85 -3.17 -13.01
CA GLY A 67 -9.43 -2.92 -13.17
C GLY A 67 -9.15 -1.43 -13.00
N PRO A 68 -7.89 -0.99 -13.03
CA PRO A 68 -7.51 0.38 -12.67
C PRO A 68 -8.07 1.38 -13.69
N SER A 69 -9.23 1.98 -13.43
CA SER A 69 -9.86 2.90 -14.39
C SER A 69 -10.55 4.14 -13.79
N ASP A 70 -10.25 4.54 -12.55
CA ASP A 70 -10.69 5.85 -12.01
C ASP A 70 -9.57 6.67 -11.33
N ALA A 71 -8.31 6.21 -11.38
CA ALA A 71 -7.19 7.01 -10.93
C ALA A 71 -6.94 8.17 -11.90
N ALA A 72 -7.17 9.41 -11.46
CA ALA A 72 -6.98 10.63 -12.26
C ALA A 72 -5.53 10.80 -12.79
N TYR A 73 -4.55 10.19 -12.12
CA TYR A 73 -3.14 10.22 -12.45
C TYR A 73 -2.56 8.81 -12.47
N ALA A 74 -2.06 8.40 -13.63
CA ALA A 74 -1.20 7.22 -13.74
C ALA A 74 0.05 7.39 -12.87
N ILE A 75 0.43 6.34 -12.15
CA ILE A 75 1.61 6.35 -11.28
C ILE A 75 2.77 5.68 -12.02
N THR A 76 3.58 6.49 -12.72
CA THR A 76 4.85 6.05 -13.33
C THR A 76 5.93 5.87 -12.27
N PRO A 77 7.08 5.22 -12.58
CA PRO A 77 8.21 5.16 -11.66
C PRO A 77 8.67 6.54 -11.17
N GLU A 78 8.69 7.56 -12.03
CA GLU A 78 9.06 8.95 -11.71
C GLU A 78 8.08 9.56 -10.71
N ARG A 79 6.77 9.39 -10.95
CA ARG A 79 5.73 9.89 -10.06
C ARG A 79 5.73 9.16 -8.73
N ARG A 80 5.95 7.84 -8.72
CA ARG A 80 6.10 7.06 -7.49
C ARG A 80 7.34 7.50 -6.71
N ALA A 81 8.47 7.71 -7.38
CA ALA A 81 9.68 8.23 -6.76
C ALA A 81 9.44 9.62 -6.16
N LEU A 82 8.76 10.52 -6.87
CA LEU A 82 8.38 11.84 -6.35
C LEU A 82 7.51 11.73 -5.10
N LEU A 83 6.45 10.91 -5.15
CA LEU A 83 5.56 10.67 -4.02
C LEU A 83 6.34 10.15 -2.80
N ASN A 84 7.28 9.23 -3.01
CA ASN A 84 8.14 8.70 -1.96
C ASN A 84 9.09 9.77 -1.40
N THR A 85 9.63 10.65 -2.26
CA THR A 85 10.44 11.78 -1.83
C THR A 85 9.65 12.79 -1.01
N ILE A 86 8.39 13.06 -1.35
CA ILE A 86 7.52 13.92 -0.53
C ILE A 86 7.31 13.29 0.86
N ARG A 87 6.99 12.00 0.90
CA ARG A 87 6.87 11.24 2.16
C ARG A 87 8.14 11.31 2.99
N TYR A 88 9.31 11.20 2.34
CA TYR A 88 10.60 11.30 3.02
C TYR A 88 10.82 12.69 3.59
N ALA A 89 10.54 13.74 2.82
CA ALA A 89 10.71 15.12 3.23
C ALA A 89 9.81 15.49 4.42
N GLU A 90 8.57 15.00 4.40
CA GLU A 90 7.57 15.18 5.47
C GLU A 90 7.80 14.24 6.68
N GLY A 91 8.80 13.34 6.63
CA GLY A 91 9.12 12.41 7.72
C GLY A 91 8.14 11.24 7.89
N THR A 92 7.29 10.99 6.89
CA THR A 92 6.28 9.93 6.86
C THR A 92 6.74 8.70 6.06
N TRP A 93 7.91 8.75 5.42
CA TRP A 93 8.51 7.59 4.77
C TRP A 93 8.89 6.53 5.80
N LYS A 94 8.22 5.37 5.74
CA LYS A 94 8.47 4.20 6.59
C LYS A 94 8.98 3.03 5.76
N GLU A 95 10.04 3.26 5.00
CA GLU A 95 10.64 2.23 4.12
C GLU A 95 9.60 1.70 3.11
N GLY A 96 8.80 2.60 2.53
CA GLY A 96 7.71 2.24 1.62
C GLY A 96 6.42 1.76 2.28
N LYS A 97 6.45 1.35 3.56
CA LYS A 97 5.30 0.76 4.26
C LYS A 97 4.11 1.71 4.40
N ASP A 98 2.90 1.14 4.42
CA ASP A 98 1.63 1.88 4.49
C ASP A 98 1.43 2.68 5.78
N LEU A 99 2.21 2.38 6.82
CA LEU A 99 2.20 3.12 8.09
C LEU A 99 2.35 4.64 7.89
N GLY A 100 3.08 5.07 6.86
CA GLY A 100 3.26 6.47 6.51
C GLY A 100 1.95 7.21 6.20
N TYR A 101 0.96 6.53 5.62
CA TYR A 101 -0.35 7.11 5.28
C TYR A 101 -1.24 7.38 6.49
N ARG A 102 -0.80 6.98 7.68
CA ARG A 102 -1.53 7.06 8.94
C ARG A 102 -0.86 7.99 9.96
N ILE A 103 0.11 8.81 9.53
CA ILE A 103 0.87 9.69 10.43
C ILE A 103 0.14 11.03 10.62
N LEU A 104 -0.01 11.45 11.87
CA LEU A 104 -0.40 12.81 12.24
C LEU A 104 0.85 13.69 12.40
N TYR A 105 0.68 15.00 12.25
CA TYR A 105 1.68 15.97 12.66
C TYR A 105 2.20 15.65 14.07
N GLY A 106 3.52 15.70 14.23
CA GLY A 106 4.18 15.34 15.49
C GLY A 106 4.37 13.83 15.72
N GLY A 107 4.05 12.98 14.73
CA GLY A 107 4.41 11.56 14.71
C GLY A 107 3.40 10.59 15.30
N GLY A 108 2.26 11.09 15.78
CA GLY A 108 1.13 10.23 16.20
C GLY A 108 0.54 9.45 15.03
N GLN A 109 -0.38 8.51 15.32
CA GLN A 109 -1.06 7.73 14.29
C GLN A 109 -2.58 7.81 14.39
N PHE A 110 -3.27 7.53 13.28
CA PHE A 110 -4.72 7.38 13.22
C PHE A 110 -5.14 6.13 12.43
N GLN A 111 -6.34 5.60 12.72
CA GLN A 111 -6.80 4.32 12.19
C GLN A 111 -7.93 4.42 11.16
N ASP A 112 -8.81 5.40 11.31
CA ASP A 112 -9.91 5.60 10.37
C ASP A 112 -9.40 6.30 9.09
N LEU A 113 -9.46 5.60 7.95
CA LEU A 113 -9.12 6.14 6.64
C LEU A 113 -10.36 6.53 5.83
N SER A 114 -11.57 6.43 6.37
CA SER A 114 -12.79 6.84 5.67
C SER A 114 -12.82 8.36 5.40
N ARG A 115 -12.05 9.14 6.16
CA ARG A 115 -11.91 10.59 6.02
C ARG A 115 -10.56 11.07 6.58
N HIS A 116 -10.20 12.31 6.26
CA HIS A 116 -9.10 12.99 6.93
C HIS A 116 -9.42 13.13 8.44
N PRO A 117 -8.45 12.93 9.35
CA PRO A 117 -8.74 12.86 10.78
C PRO A 117 -9.12 14.18 11.43
N ASP A 118 -8.87 15.32 10.76
CA ASP A 118 -9.17 16.69 11.20
C ASP A 118 -8.74 17.02 12.63
N ARG A 119 -7.67 16.34 13.09
CA ARG A 119 -7.19 16.41 14.46
C ARG A 119 -6.01 17.37 14.57
N VAL A 120 -6.22 18.50 15.23
CA VAL A 120 -5.14 19.42 15.58
C VAL A 120 -4.22 18.80 16.64
N VAL A 121 -2.92 18.80 16.37
CA VAL A 121 -1.86 18.42 17.30
C VAL A 121 -1.00 19.65 17.59
N VAL A 122 -0.73 19.91 18.87
CA VAL A 122 0.12 21.03 19.32
C VAL A 122 1.48 20.48 19.74
N LYS A 123 2.53 20.88 19.00
CA LYS A 123 3.94 20.59 19.30
C LYS A 123 4.76 21.88 19.14
N ARG A 124 5.73 21.90 18.24
CA ARG A 124 6.43 23.14 17.86
C ARG A 124 5.47 24.13 17.20
N TYR A 125 4.51 23.62 16.44
CA TYR A 125 3.40 24.36 15.84
C TYR A 125 2.08 23.69 16.24
N ALA A 126 0.96 24.40 16.05
CA ALA A 126 -0.37 23.80 16.05
C ALA A 126 -0.73 23.45 14.60
N SER A 127 -0.91 22.16 14.29
CA SER A 127 -1.23 21.72 12.94
C SER A 127 -2.15 20.50 12.96
N ALA A 128 -3.06 20.44 12.00
CA ALA A 128 -3.91 19.27 11.73
C ALA A 128 -3.38 18.44 10.55
N ALA A 129 -2.13 18.63 10.15
CA ALA A 129 -1.55 17.89 9.04
C ALA A 129 -1.57 16.38 9.30
N ALA A 130 -1.98 15.60 8.30
CA ALA A 130 -2.05 14.15 8.41
C ALA A 130 -1.77 13.41 7.09
N GLY A 131 -1.51 12.12 7.23
CA GLY A 131 -1.25 11.21 6.12
C GLY A 131 0.18 11.30 5.58
N ALA A 132 0.42 10.53 4.51
CA ALA A 132 1.71 10.39 3.87
C ALA A 132 2.27 11.73 3.36
N TYR A 133 1.37 12.63 2.96
CA TYR A 133 1.72 13.92 2.37
C TYR A 133 1.39 15.11 3.27
N GLN A 134 1.08 14.84 4.55
CA GLN A 134 0.79 15.85 5.57
C GLN A 134 -0.25 16.89 5.13
N PHE A 135 -1.35 16.43 4.51
CA PHE A 135 -2.43 17.31 4.06
C PHE A 135 -3.04 18.07 5.24
N LEU A 136 -3.34 19.35 5.04
CA LEU A 136 -4.19 20.12 5.95
C LEU A 136 -5.68 19.84 5.62
N PRO A 137 -6.59 19.96 6.61
CA PRO A 137 -8.03 19.72 6.41
C PRO A 137 -8.64 20.47 5.22
N GLY A 138 -8.30 21.76 5.07
CA GLY A 138 -8.78 22.59 3.96
C GLY A 138 -8.29 22.08 2.61
N THR A 139 -6.98 21.85 2.48
CA THR A 139 -6.37 21.31 1.26
C THR A 139 -6.96 19.96 0.88
N TRP A 140 -7.10 19.04 1.85
CA TRP A 140 -7.71 17.73 1.60
C TRP A 140 -9.14 17.87 1.10
N ARG A 141 -9.97 18.66 1.77
CA ARG A 141 -11.37 18.88 1.37
C ARG A 141 -11.49 19.43 -0.05
N ASP A 142 -10.62 20.36 -0.42
CA ASP A 142 -10.64 20.96 -1.76
C ASP A 142 -10.23 19.94 -2.82
N VAL A 143 -9.13 19.20 -2.60
CA VAL A 143 -8.63 18.23 -3.58
C VAL A 143 -9.54 17.00 -3.69
N SER A 144 -10.01 16.47 -2.56
CA SER A 144 -10.93 15.32 -2.53
C SER A 144 -12.24 15.63 -3.27
N ARG A 145 -12.78 16.85 -3.13
CA ARG A 145 -13.93 17.28 -3.92
C ARG A 145 -13.61 17.40 -5.42
N ASN A 146 -12.46 17.97 -5.78
CA ASN A 146 -12.10 18.17 -7.19
C ASN A 146 -11.85 16.86 -7.95
N LEU A 147 -11.55 15.78 -7.23
CA LEU A 147 -11.23 14.46 -7.77
C LEU A 147 -12.26 13.39 -7.38
N ASP A 148 -13.34 13.77 -6.72
CA ASP A 148 -14.36 12.86 -6.19
C ASP A 148 -13.78 11.70 -5.34
N LEU A 149 -12.76 11.99 -4.53
CA LEU A 149 -12.09 10.99 -3.69
C LEU A 149 -12.97 10.61 -2.49
N PRO A 150 -13.39 9.34 -2.35
CA PRO A 150 -14.38 8.93 -1.36
C PRO A 150 -13.79 8.69 0.03
N SER A 151 -12.46 8.66 0.18
CA SER A 151 -11.81 8.36 1.46
C SER A 151 -10.39 8.91 1.52
N PHE A 152 -9.77 8.85 2.70
CA PHE A 152 -8.38 9.19 2.94
C PHE A 152 -7.44 7.96 2.84
N ALA A 153 -7.84 6.92 2.10
CA ALA A 153 -7.04 5.73 1.84
C ALA A 153 -5.72 6.06 1.10
N PRO A 154 -4.68 5.19 1.16
CA PRO A 154 -3.38 5.44 0.57
C PRO A 154 -3.42 5.87 -0.90
N GLU A 155 -4.19 5.16 -1.71
CA GLU A 155 -4.37 5.43 -3.13
C GLU A 155 -4.99 6.81 -3.39
N HIS A 156 -5.94 7.25 -2.57
CA HIS A 156 -6.55 8.58 -2.70
C HIS A 156 -5.60 9.69 -2.24
N GLN A 157 -4.79 9.43 -1.21
CA GLN A 157 -3.72 10.34 -0.81
C GLN A 157 -2.68 10.52 -1.93
N ASP A 158 -2.28 9.44 -2.62
CA ASP A 158 -1.37 9.51 -3.77
C ASP A 158 -1.96 10.38 -4.89
N GLN A 159 -3.22 10.15 -5.26
CA GLN A 159 -3.91 10.93 -6.30
C GLN A 159 -4.02 12.41 -5.93
N ALA A 160 -4.39 12.70 -4.67
CA ALA A 160 -4.45 14.07 -4.18
C ALA A 160 -3.08 14.76 -4.21
N ALA A 161 -2.01 14.05 -3.87
CA ALA A 161 -0.66 14.60 -3.90
C ALA A 161 -0.23 14.92 -5.35
N LEU A 162 -0.46 14.01 -6.30
CA LEU A 162 -0.19 14.26 -7.72
C LEU A 162 -1.02 15.40 -8.29
N HIS A 163 -2.25 15.60 -7.81
CA HIS A 163 -3.06 16.75 -8.16
C HIS A 163 -2.43 18.07 -7.71
N LEU A 164 -1.93 18.13 -6.48
CA LEU A 164 -1.22 19.32 -5.99
C LEU A 164 0.09 19.55 -6.76
N VAL A 165 0.85 18.49 -7.04
CA VAL A 165 2.06 18.56 -7.89
C VAL A 165 1.72 19.16 -9.27
N LYS A 166 0.62 18.73 -9.90
CA LYS A 166 0.12 19.33 -11.16
C LYS A 166 -0.29 20.78 -10.98
N LYS A 167 -1.05 21.11 -9.93
CA LYS A 167 -1.50 22.48 -9.63
C LYS A 167 -0.33 23.44 -9.43
N ARG A 168 0.78 22.95 -8.88
CA ARG A 168 2.04 23.69 -8.71
C ARG A 168 2.91 23.75 -9.98
N GLY A 169 2.47 23.15 -11.09
CA GLY A 169 3.20 23.16 -12.37
C GLY A 169 4.43 22.25 -12.39
N ALA A 170 4.59 21.36 -11.42
CA ALA A 170 5.78 20.51 -11.30
C ALA A 170 5.64 19.14 -11.98
N LEU A 171 4.41 18.69 -12.27
CA LEU A 171 4.17 17.32 -12.74
C LEU A 171 4.89 17.03 -14.06
N GLN A 172 4.74 17.90 -15.06
CA GLN A 172 5.37 17.71 -16.37
C GLN A 172 6.90 17.82 -16.31
N GLU A 173 7.43 18.70 -15.46
CA GLU A 173 8.87 18.83 -15.23
C GLU A 173 9.43 17.53 -14.64
N VAL A 174 8.75 16.97 -13.63
CA VAL A 174 9.18 15.69 -13.02
C VAL A 174 9.08 14.53 -14.01
N ASP A 175 8.00 14.46 -14.78
CA ASP A 175 7.81 13.39 -15.76
C ASP A 175 8.90 13.39 -16.85
N ARG A 176 9.45 14.57 -17.20
CA ARG A 176 10.45 14.72 -18.29
C ARG A 176 11.88 14.72 -17.79
N ASN A 177 12.13 15.43 -16.69
CA ASN A 177 13.46 15.82 -16.24
C ASN A 177 13.79 15.27 -14.84
N GLY A 178 12.85 14.59 -14.18
CA GLY A 178 12.98 14.14 -12.80
C GLY A 178 12.91 15.30 -11.79
N LEU A 179 13.40 15.06 -10.57
CA LEU A 179 13.29 16.03 -9.48
C LEU A 179 14.33 17.16 -9.59
N THR A 180 14.07 18.15 -10.42
CA THR A 180 14.95 19.32 -10.60
C THR A 180 14.80 20.34 -9.47
N LYS A 181 15.75 21.29 -9.35
CA LYS A 181 15.61 22.42 -8.40
C LYS A 181 14.38 23.27 -8.72
N THR A 182 14.02 23.39 -10.00
CA THR A 182 12.80 24.08 -10.44
C THR A 182 11.56 23.34 -9.95
N ALA A 183 11.50 22.02 -10.13
CA ALA A 183 10.42 21.21 -9.58
C ALA A 183 10.32 21.36 -8.05
N MET A 184 11.44 21.26 -7.33
CA MET A 184 11.45 21.43 -5.87
C MET A 184 10.96 22.81 -5.44
N ASN A 185 11.42 23.87 -6.10
CA ASN A 185 10.97 25.23 -5.81
C ASN A 185 9.47 25.41 -6.05
N SER A 186 8.92 24.84 -7.13
CA SER A 186 7.48 24.87 -7.39
C SER A 186 6.66 24.15 -6.32
N LEU A 187 7.22 23.11 -5.69
CA LEU A 187 6.58 22.34 -4.62
C LEU A 187 6.72 22.97 -3.23
N ALA A 188 7.70 23.85 -3.01
CA ALA A 188 7.98 24.48 -1.71
C ALA A 188 6.79 25.24 -1.08
N PRO A 189 5.89 25.91 -1.84
CA PRO A 189 4.68 26.52 -1.29
C PRO A 189 3.54 25.53 -1.00
N GLU A 190 3.74 24.23 -1.17
CA GLU A 190 2.79 23.17 -0.81
C GLU A 190 3.32 22.31 0.34
N TRP A 191 4.60 21.94 0.28
CA TRP A 191 5.27 21.14 1.30
C TRP A 191 6.40 21.94 1.94
N ALA A 192 6.25 22.27 3.23
CA ALA A 192 7.18 23.15 3.93
C ALA A 192 8.61 22.57 4.04
N SER A 193 8.74 21.25 3.90
CA SER A 193 10.01 20.54 3.88
C SER A 193 10.78 20.66 2.56
N PHE A 194 10.16 21.19 1.49
CA PHE A 194 10.82 21.40 0.19
C PHE A 194 11.55 22.74 0.12
N PRO A 195 12.75 22.77 -0.47
CA PRO A 195 13.52 24.00 -0.62
C PRO A 195 13.02 24.86 -1.80
N THR A 196 12.97 26.17 -1.57
CA THR A 196 12.96 27.17 -2.63
C THR A 196 14.29 27.16 -3.41
N HIS A 197 14.40 27.91 -4.51
CA HIS A 197 15.67 28.06 -5.24
C HIS A 197 16.85 28.48 -4.35
N ALA A 198 16.61 29.30 -3.33
CA ALA A 198 17.62 29.74 -2.36
C ALA A 198 18.03 28.65 -1.36
N GLY A 199 17.36 27.50 -1.35
CA GLY A 199 17.61 26.42 -0.38
C GLY A 199 16.91 26.61 0.96
N HIS A 200 15.98 27.56 1.07
CA HIS A 200 15.24 27.86 2.30
C HIS A 200 13.78 27.40 2.20
N SER A 201 13.14 27.15 3.34
CA SER A 201 11.69 26.89 3.39
C SER A 201 10.88 28.12 3.01
N ALA A 202 9.76 27.92 2.33
CA ALA A 202 8.77 28.97 2.09
C ALA A 202 8.09 29.49 3.37
N TYR A 203 8.23 28.78 4.49
CA TYR A 203 7.53 29.05 5.76
C TYR A 203 8.46 29.31 6.95
N GLY A 204 9.78 29.44 6.72
CA GLY A 204 10.76 29.58 7.79
C GLY A 204 10.90 28.32 8.68
N GLN A 205 10.40 27.18 8.21
CA GLN A 205 10.50 25.89 8.89
C GLN A 205 11.79 25.14 8.48
N PRO A 206 12.21 24.11 9.23
CA PRO A 206 13.29 23.22 8.79
C PRO A 206 12.98 22.64 7.40
N VAL A 207 13.99 22.61 6.54
CA VAL A 207 13.86 22.20 5.13
C VAL A 207 14.89 21.14 4.78
N LYS A 208 14.56 20.25 3.85
CA LYS A 208 15.53 19.32 3.28
C LYS A 208 16.37 20.03 2.23
N THR A 209 17.63 19.63 2.09
CA THR A 209 18.50 20.22 1.05
C THR A 209 18.11 19.67 -0.32
N HIS A 210 18.35 20.45 -1.39
CA HIS A 210 18.14 19.98 -2.75
C HIS A 210 18.91 18.68 -3.04
N ALA A 211 20.17 18.60 -2.59
CA ALA A 211 21.02 17.43 -2.82
C ALA A 211 20.46 16.18 -2.13
N GLU A 212 19.98 16.32 -0.88
CA GLU A 212 19.38 15.22 -0.13
C GLU A 212 18.11 14.69 -0.81
N LEU A 213 17.19 15.58 -1.22
CA LEU A 213 15.95 15.17 -1.90
C LEU A 213 16.22 14.52 -3.26
N LEU A 214 17.18 15.07 -4.03
CA LEU A 214 17.57 14.51 -5.32
C LEU A 214 18.22 13.13 -5.17
N ALA A 215 19.09 12.95 -4.18
CA ALA A 215 19.71 11.65 -3.91
C ALA A 215 18.64 10.60 -3.57
N PHE A 216 17.74 10.91 -2.62
CA PHE A 216 16.65 10.00 -2.27
C PHE A 216 15.76 9.67 -3.48
N TYR A 217 15.38 10.69 -4.28
CA TYR A 217 14.57 10.51 -5.48
C TYR A 217 15.24 9.55 -6.48
N ASN A 218 16.51 9.77 -6.79
CA ASN A 218 17.25 8.97 -7.77
C ASN A 218 17.43 7.52 -7.30
N ASP A 219 17.79 7.32 -6.03
CA ASP A 219 17.96 5.99 -5.46
C ASP A 219 16.63 5.21 -5.47
N ASN A 220 15.53 5.88 -5.13
CA ASN A 220 14.21 5.28 -5.14
C ASN A 220 13.74 4.98 -6.57
N LEU A 221 13.94 5.90 -7.51
CA LEU A 221 13.60 5.71 -8.92
C LEU A 221 14.35 4.53 -9.54
N ASN A 222 15.65 4.39 -9.23
CA ASN A 222 16.45 3.27 -9.71
C ASN A 222 15.92 1.93 -9.20
N GLN A 223 15.57 1.83 -7.91
CA GLN A 223 14.96 0.63 -7.34
C GLN A 223 13.61 0.30 -8.01
N LEU A 224 12.75 1.31 -8.22
CA LEU A 224 11.46 1.14 -8.87
C LEU A 224 11.59 0.63 -10.31
N ARG A 225 12.59 1.11 -11.06
CA ARG A 225 12.84 0.67 -12.44
C ARG A 225 13.46 -0.72 -12.54
N GLN A 226 14.20 -1.15 -11.51
CA GLN A 226 14.79 -2.50 -11.45
C GLN A 226 13.79 -3.58 -11.04
N GLY A 227 12.72 -3.19 -10.33
CA GLY A 227 11.66 -4.10 -9.88
C GLY A 227 10.37 -4.06 -10.71
N ALA A 228 10.32 -3.29 -11.79
CA ALA A 228 9.16 -3.13 -12.67
C ALA A 228 9.23 -4.03 -13.92
#